data_AF-A0A9X5XK91-F1
#
_entry.id   AF-A0A9X5XK91-F1
#
_cell.length_a   1.000
_cell.length_b   1.000
_cell.length_c   1.000
_cell.angle_alpha   90.00
_cell.angle_beta   90.00
_cell.angle_gamma   90.00
#
_symmetry.space_group_name_H-M   'P 1'
#
loop_
_entity.id
_entity.type
_entity.pdbx_description
1 polymer ?
#
loop_
_entity_poly.entity_id
_entity_poly.type
_entity_poly.pdbx_seq_one_letter_code
_entity_poly.pdbx_strand_id
1 'polypeptide(L)'
;VTWTATGKGIEPGFFQKFPLSVGALPEDTDELVFKAIQTYDNKEVVRWIEPQKAGQEEPENPAPVLTLSEASADGHHGSSGTAKDASDTSTAAPAASTSASSADSSDTTARVLGVVGIVVGAAGVAYGVLAGRRRTEA
;
A
#
# COMPACT_ATOMS: atom_id res chain seq x y z
N VAL A 1 14.87 0.86 23.50
CA VAL A 1 13.57 0.55 24.13
C VAL A 1 13.54 -0.94 24.46
N THR A 2 12.92 -1.34 25.56
CA THR A 2 12.84 -2.74 25.99
C THR A 2 11.42 -3.02 26.47
N TRP A 3 10.84 -4.11 25.96
CA TRP A 3 9.60 -4.67 26.49
C TRP A 3 9.91 -5.93 27.28
N THR A 4 9.28 -6.06 28.44
CA THR A 4 9.49 -7.20 29.34
C THR A 4 8.13 -7.78 29.68
N ALA A 5 8.01 -9.10 29.53
CA ALA A 5 6.79 -9.81 29.91
C ALA A 5 6.58 -9.73 31.43
N THR A 6 5.36 -9.42 31.86
CA THR A 6 4.94 -9.47 33.26
C THR A 6 4.28 -10.80 33.65
N GLY A 7 4.11 -11.71 32.68
CA GLY A 7 3.50 -13.02 32.85
C GLY A 7 4.22 -14.08 32.02
N LYS A 8 3.45 -14.98 31.38
CA LYS A 8 3.98 -16.12 30.61
C LYS A 8 4.79 -15.75 29.37
N GLY A 9 4.73 -14.48 28.92
CA GLY A 9 5.37 -14.04 27.69
C GLY A 9 4.59 -14.43 26.44
N ILE A 10 5.28 -14.50 25.31
CA ILE A 10 4.72 -14.92 24.01
C ILE A 10 4.85 -16.43 23.91
N GLU A 11 3.72 -17.13 23.77
CA GLU A 11 3.71 -18.59 23.70
C GLU A 11 4.23 -19.10 22.33
N PRO A 12 4.74 -20.35 22.26
CA PRO A 12 5.19 -20.93 21.00
C PRO A 12 4.11 -20.90 19.92
N GLY A 13 4.49 -20.50 18.70
CA GLY A 13 3.57 -20.37 17.57
C GLY A 13 2.75 -19.08 17.53
N PHE A 14 2.86 -18.22 18.55
CA PHE A 14 2.24 -16.90 18.56
C PHE A 14 3.23 -15.79 18.20
N PHE A 15 2.70 -14.65 17.81
CA PHE A 15 3.47 -13.43 17.55
C PHE A 15 2.92 -12.27 18.38
N GLN A 16 3.75 -11.25 18.59
CA GLN A 16 3.37 -10.03 19.29
C GLN A 16 3.85 -8.82 18.51
N LYS A 17 3.04 -7.76 18.49
CA LYS A 17 3.47 -6.47 17.96
C LYS A 17 4.00 -5.61 19.11
N PHE A 18 5.12 -4.94 18.86
CA PHE A 18 5.74 -4.00 19.78
C PHE A 18 5.68 -2.60 19.15
N PRO A 19 4.56 -1.87 19.30
CA PRO A 19 4.43 -0.56 18.70
C PRO A 19 5.44 0.40 19.32
N LEU A 20 6.18 1.08 18.47
CA LEU A 20 7.15 2.10 18.85
C LEU A 20 6.83 3.37 18.06
N SER A 21 6.61 4.47 18.76
CA SER A 21 6.58 5.80 18.16
C SER A 21 7.96 6.42 18.36
N VAL A 22 8.60 6.77 17.26
CA VAL A 22 9.83 7.54 17.22
C VAL A 22 9.51 8.94 16.72
N GLY A 23 10.35 9.92 17.08
CA GLY A 23 10.19 11.31 16.62
C GLY A 23 10.47 11.49 15.14
N ALA A 24 10.87 12.70 14.75
CA ALA A 24 11.29 12.99 13.38
C ALA A 24 12.34 11.98 12.90
N LEU A 25 12.10 11.39 11.73
CA LEU A 25 13.05 10.49 11.09
C LEU A 25 14.22 11.31 10.51
N PRO A 26 15.44 10.76 10.46
CA PRO A 26 16.57 11.45 9.85
C PRO A 26 16.35 11.66 8.34
N GLU A 27 16.89 12.76 7.82
CA GLU A 27 16.80 13.12 6.39
C GLU A 27 18.10 12.80 5.62
N ASP A 28 19.15 12.37 6.34
CA ASP A 28 20.50 12.12 5.83
C ASP A 28 20.80 10.62 5.60
N THR A 29 19.76 9.79 5.62
CA THR A 29 19.86 8.33 5.36
C THR A 29 18.63 7.85 4.63
N ASP A 30 18.79 6.82 3.79
CA ASP A 30 17.69 6.18 3.08
C ASP A 30 17.06 5.03 3.89
N GLU A 31 17.71 4.59 4.97
CA GLU A 31 17.27 3.44 5.76
C GLU A 31 17.57 3.59 7.25
N LEU A 32 16.72 2.98 8.07
CA LEU A 32 16.93 2.78 9.51
C LEU A 32 16.97 1.30 9.84
N VAL A 33 18.07 0.85 10.45
CA VAL A 33 18.25 -0.53 10.88
C VAL A 33 17.94 -0.69 12.37
N PHE A 34 16.91 -1.46 12.69
CA PHE A 34 16.45 -1.72 14.06
C PHE A 34 16.97 -3.05 14.58
N LYS A 35 18.20 -3.05 15.09
CA LYS A 35 18.79 -4.22 15.76
C LYS A 35 17.96 -4.64 16.98
N ALA A 36 17.54 -5.89 17.03
CA ALA A 36 16.70 -6.42 18.09
C ALA A 36 17.32 -7.65 18.79
N ILE A 37 17.04 -7.78 20.08
CA ILE A 37 17.47 -8.91 20.91
C ILE A 37 16.21 -9.53 21.51
N GLN A 38 15.96 -10.79 21.18
CA GLN A 38 14.83 -11.56 21.69
C GLN A 38 15.34 -12.54 22.74
N THR A 39 14.79 -12.46 23.95
CA THR A 39 15.12 -13.37 25.04
C THR A 39 13.96 -14.31 25.30
N TYR A 40 14.25 -15.60 25.39
CA TYR A 40 13.29 -16.66 25.69
C TYR A 40 13.35 -17.04 27.18
N ASP A 41 12.32 -17.73 27.65
CA ASP A 41 12.20 -18.19 29.03
C ASP A 41 13.27 -19.23 29.42
N ASN A 42 13.72 -20.05 28.47
CA ASN A 42 14.87 -20.95 28.57
C ASN A 42 16.23 -20.21 28.66
N LYS A 43 16.22 -18.87 28.69
CA LYS A 43 17.39 -17.97 28.69
C LYS A 43 18.16 -17.92 27.38
N GLU A 44 17.66 -18.53 26.32
CA GLU A 44 18.20 -18.38 24.99
C GLU A 44 18.01 -16.94 24.50
N VAL A 45 19.00 -16.45 23.77
CA VAL A 45 19.01 -15.09 23.24
C VAL A 45 19.23 -15.16 21.74
N VAL A 46 18.19 -14.81 20.98
CA VAL A 46 18.25 -14.67 19.53
C VAL A 46 18.55 -13.22 19.19
N ARG A 47 19.49 -13.02 18.26
CA ARG A 47 20.04 -11.70 17.92
C ARG A 47 19.70 -11.35 16.48
N TRP A 48 18.62 -10.60 16.29
CA TRP A 48 18.20 -10.04 15.01
C TRP A 48 19.00 -8.78 14.71
N ILE A 49 20.29 -8.97 14.40
CA ILE A 49 21.27 -7.88 14.27
C ILE A 49 22.10 -7.96 13.00
N GLU A 50 21.87 -8.98 12.17
CA GLU A 50 22.68 -9.24 10.98
C GLU A 50 22.24 -8.32 9.83
N PRO A 51 23.18 -7.60 9.19
CA PRO A 51 22.83 -6.73 8.08
C PRO A 51 22.54 -7.56 6.83
N GLN A 52 21.38 -7.32 6.20
CA GLN A 52 21.10 -7.87 4.88
C GLN A 52 21.87 -7.10 3.81
N LYS A 53 22.58 -7.80 2.93
CA LYS A 53 23.40 -7.19 1.87
C LYS A 53 22.82 -7.52 0.51
N ALA A 54 22.74 -6.53 -0.37
CA ALA A 54 22.24 -6.72 -1.72
C ALA A 54 23.02 -7.81 -2.46
N GLY A 55 22.29 -8.77 -3.04
CA GLY A 55 22.86 -9.88 -3.80
C GLY A 55 23.54 -10.97 -2.97
N GLN A 56 23.44 -10.92 -1.64
CA GLN A 56 23.86 -12.03 -0.78
C GLN A 56 22.65 -12.85 -0.33
N GLU A 57 22.91 -14.09 0.11
CA GLU A 57 21.89 -14.91 0.77
C GLU A 57 21.36 -14.20 2.02
N GLU A 58 20.09 -14.43 2.31
CA GLU A 58 19.47 -13.87 3.51
C GLU A 58 20.10 -14.48 4.77
N PRO A 59 20.54 -13.64 5.74
CA PRO A 59 21.03 -14.12 7.02
C PRO A 59 19.99 -14.93 7.76
N GLU A 60 20.44 -15.71 8.74
CA GLU A 60 19.53 -16.46 9.61
C GLU A 60 18.73 -15.53 10.52
N ASN A 61 19.32 -14.42 10.97
CA ASN A 61 18.68 -13.47 11.88
C ASN A 61 18.83 -12.01 11.39
N PRO A 62 18.18 -11.66 10.27
CA PRO A 62 18.30 -10.33 9.68
C PRO A 62 17.76 -9.25 10.63
N ALA A 63 18.50 -8.15 10.75
CA ALA A 63 18.01 -6.98 11.46
C ALA A 63 16.84 -6.35 10.68
N PRO A 64 15.72 -6.03 11.34
CA PRO A 64 14.63 -5.28 10.71
C PRO A 64 15.11 -3.95 10.13
N VAL A 65 14.73 -3.65 8.89
CA VAL A 65 15.07 -2.41 8.19
C VAL A 65 13.81 -1.66 7.82
N LEU A 66 13.81 -0.35 8.03
CA LEU A 66 12.81 0.58 7.51
C LEU A 66 13.47 1.45 6.46
N THR A 67 13.05 1.30 5.21
CA THR A 67 13.38 2.24 4.15
C THR A 67 12.63 3.56 4.34
N LEU A 68 13.35 4.65 4.19
CA LEU A 68 12.85 6.02 4.26
C LEU A 68 12.55 6.50 2.84
N SER A 69 11.40 7.15 2.67
CA SER A 69 11.10 7.89 1.45
C SER A 69 11.80 9.25 1.47
N GLU A 70 12.06 9.82 0.29
CA GLU A 70 12.56 11.19 0.18
C GLU A 70 11.67 12.17 0.96
N ALA A 71 12.31 13.13 1.63
CA ALA A 71 11.62 14.19 2.33
C ALA A 71 10.89 15.09 1.32
N SER A 72 9.55 15.11 1.38
CA SER A 72 8.76 16.09 0.65
C SER A 72 8.89 17.46 1.31
N ALA A 73 9.05 18.52 0.51
CA ALA A 73 9.20 19.90 0.98
C ALA A 73 8.03 20.40 1.86
N ASP A 74 6.89 19.71 1.81
CA ASP A 74 5.73 19.93 2.68
C ASP A 74 5.77 18.96 3.86
N GLY A 75 6.64 19.23 4.84
CA GLY A 75 6.87 18.36 6.00
C GLY A 75 5.62 18.13 6.84
N HIS A 76 4.94 16.99 6.65
CA HIS A 76 3.91 16.46 7.55
C HIS A 76 3.88 14.91 7.46
N HIS A 77 4.83 14.22 8.09
CA HIS A 77 4.72 12.78 8.30
C HIS A 77 3.74 12.50 9.45
N GLY A 78 2.46 12.50 9.09
CA GLY A 78 1.36 12.11 9.96
C GLY A 78 0.11 11.84 9.14
N SER A 79 0.04 10.69 8.47
CA SER A 79 -1.23 10.21 7.92
C SER A 79 -1.48 8.76 8.34
N SER A 80 -2.34 8.66 9.34
CA SER A 80 -3.12 7.49 9.68
C SER A 80 -3.94 6.96 8.50
N GLY A 81 -4.04 5.63 8.42
CA GLY A 81 -5.16 4.92 7.79
C GLY A 81 -4.95 4.59 6.31
N THR A 82 -5.33 3.42 5.80
CA THR A 82 -6.33 2.46 6.27
C THR A 82 -6.03 1.11 5.63
N ALA A 83 -6.02 0.04 6.43
CA ALA A 83 -6.17 -1.31 5.92
C ALA A 83 -7.60 -1.43 5.38
N LYS A 84 -7.76 -1.75 4.09
CA LYS A 84 -9.07 -1.99 3.48
C LYS A 84 -9.22 -3.48 3.20
N ASP A 85 -9.72 -4.17 4.22
CA ASP A 85 -10.33 -5.49 4.12
C ASP A 85 -11.65 -5.39 3.32
N ALA A 86 -11.99 -6.49 2.66
CA ALA A 86 -13.07 -6.59 1.69
C ALA A 86 -14.47 -6.64 2.34
N SER A 87 -15.44 -5.93 1.77
CA SER A 87 -16.82 -6.45 1.61
C SER A 87 -17.69 -5.51 0.76
N ASP A 88 -18.13 -6.06 -0.37
CA ASP A 88 -19.48 -6.05 -0.96
C ASP A 88 -20.42 -4.84 -0.99
N THR A 89 -21.04 -4.73 -2.18
CA THR A 89 -22.40 -4.25 -2.51
C THR A 89 -22.61 -2.76 -2.90
N SER A 90 -22.63 -2.58 -4.23
CA SER A 90 -23.65 -1.93 -5.06
C SER A 90 -24.06 -0.45 -4.89
N THR A 91 -24.01 0.21 -6.06
CA THR A 91 -25.00 1.14 -6.64
C THR A 91 -24.65 2.64 -6.68
N ALA A 92 -24.72 3.15 -7.92
CA ALA A 92 -24.94 4.52 -8.39
C ALA A 92 -23.75 5.49 -8.50
N ALA A 93 -23.33 5.68 -9.75
CA ALA A 93 -22.65 6.87 -10.28
C ALA A 93 -23.67 8.02 -10.52
N PRO A 94 -23.30 9.21 -11.05
CA PRO A 94 -21.96 9.81 -11.26
C PRO A 94 -21.86 11.29 -10.80
N ALA A 95 -20.65 11.84 -10.65
CA ALA A 95 -20.36 13.24 -10.97
C ALA A 95 -18.85 13.49 -11.02
N ALA A 96 -18.42 14.10 -12.12
CA ALA A 96 -17.04 14.32 -12.51
C ALA A 96 -16.34 15.41 -11.69
N SER A 97 -15.03 15.25 -11.45
CA SER A 97 -14.08 16.36 -11.33
C SER A 97 -12.67 15.84 -11.60
N THR A 98 -12.05 16.44 -12.60
CA THR A 98 -10.73 16.15 -13.17
C THR A 98 -9.63 16.51 -12.19
N SER A 99 -8.64 15.62 -12.01
CA SER A 99 -7.30 16.01 -11.60
C SER A 99 -6.31 15.00 -12.16
N ALA A 100 -5.41 15.51 -12.99
CA ALA A 100 -4.33 14.76 -13.58
C ALA A 100 -3.17 14.67 -12.58
N SER A 101 -2.67 13.46 -12.36
CA SER A 101 -1.35 13.22 -11.79
C SER A 101 -0.85 11.87 -12.31
N SER A 102 0.39 11.90 -12.79
CA SER A 102 1.07 10.93 -13.65
C SER A 102 1.23 9.53 -13.05
N ALA A 103 1.04 8.49 -13.86
CA ALA A 103 1.64 7.17 -13.62
C ALA A 103 1.82 6.37 -14.92
N ASP A 104 3.08 6.20 -15.29
CA ASP A 104 3.69 5.32 -16.26
C ASP A 104 2.83 4.16 -16.82
N SER A 105 2.80 4.07 -18.15
CA SER A 105 2.31 2.96 -19.00
C SER A 105 0.80 2.64 -18.95
N SER A 106 0.21 2.60 -17.75
CA SER A 106 -1.20 2.29 -17.53
C SER A 106 -2.14 3.44 -17.96
N ASP A 107 -1.68 4.69 -17.84
CA ASP A 107 -2.44 5.89 -18.20
C ASP A 107 -2.74 5.98 -19.71
N THR A 108 -1.80 5.56 -20.56
CA THR A 108 -2.01 5.54 -22.02
C THR A 108 -3.04 4.49 -22.43
N THR A 109 -2.94 3.25 -21.91
CA THR A 109 -3.93 2.20 -22.20
C THR A 109 -5.31 2.57 -21.65
N ALA A 110 -5.39 3.14 -20.45
CA ALA A 110 -6.65 3.60 -19.87
C ALA A 110 -7.30 4.72 -20.71
N ARG A 111 -6.51 5.67 -21.22
CA ARG A 111 -7.01 6.72 -22.12
C ARG A 111 -7.46 6.18 -23.46
N VAL A 112 -6.69 5.25 -24.06
CA VAL A 112 -7.06 4.64 -25.36
C VAL A 112 -8.37 3.85 -25.22
N LEU A 113 -8.50 3.02 -24.19
CA LEU A 113 -9.73 2.28 -23.92
C LEU A 113 -10.89 3.21 -23.59
N GLY A 114 -10.64 4.30 -22.84
CA GLY A 114 -11.64 5.33 -22.55
C GLY A 114 -12.16 6.02 -23.81
N VAL A 115 -11.28 6.42 -24.72
CA VAL A 115 -11.65 7.07 -25.99
C VAL A 115 -12.42 6.09 -26.90
N VAL A 116 -11.93 4.85 -27.04
CA VAL A 116 -12.63 3.82 -27.83
C VAL A 116 -14.02 3.53 -27.25
N GLY A 117 -14.14 3.44 -25.93
CA GLY A 117 -15.42 3.25 -25.25
C GLY A 117 -16.41 4.38 -25.52
N ILE A 118 -15.96 5.63 -25.50
CA ILE A 118 -16.81 6.80 -25.82
C ILE A 118 -17.29 6.76 -27.27
N VAL A 119 -16.40 6.45 -28.22
CA VAL A 119 -16.76 6.39 -29.65
C VAL A 119 -17.77 5.28 -29.92
N VAL A 120 -17.55 4.08 -29.38
CA VAL A 120 -18.47 2.95 -29.51
C VAL A 120 -19.81 3.24 -28.83
N GLY A 121 -19.79 3.83 -27.63
CA GLY A 121 -20.99 4.24 -26.92
C GLY A 121 -21.81 5.27 -27.71
N ALA A 122 -21.15 6.30 -28.27
CA ALA A 122 -21.81 7.32 -29.09
C ALA A 122 -22.41 6.71 -30.37
N ALA A 123 -21.70 5.80 -31.03
CA ALA A 123 -22.21 5.08 -32.21
C ALA A 123 -23.41 4.19 -31.86
N GLY A 124 -23.38 3.51 -30.71
CA GLY A 124 -24.49 2.70 -30.20
C GLY A 124 -25.72 3.54 -29.88
N VAL A 125 -25.56 4.71 -29.25
CA VAL A 125 -26.65 5.66 -28.99
C VAL A 125 -27.23 6.20 -30.30
N ALA A 126 -26.38 6.63 -31.23
CA ALA A 126 -26.83 7.12 -32.54
C ALA A 126 -27.60 6.04 -33.31
N TYR A 127 -27.11 4.80 -33.31
CA TYR A 127 -27.79 3.66 -33.91
C TYR A 127 -29.11 3.34 -33.20
N GLY A 128 -29.14 3.33 -31.87
CA GLY A 128 -30.34 3.10 -31.08
C GLY A 128 -31.42 4.16 -31.33
N VAL A 129 -31.04 5.43 -31.44
CA VAL A 129 -31.95 6.54 -31.78
C VAL A 129 -32.46 6.42 -33.22
N LEU A 130 -31.60 6.08 -34.19
CA LEU A 130 -32.00 5.87 -35.58
C LEU A 130 -32.87 4.62 -35.78
N ALA A 131 -32.57 3.52 -35.10
CA ALA A 131 -33.36 2.29 -35.13
C ALA A 131 -34.65 2.38 -34.32
N GLY A 132 -34.70 3.23 -33.29
CA GLY A 132 -35.91 3.59 -32.55
C GLY A 132 -36.88 4.41 -33.40
N ARG A 133 -36.37 5.41 -34.14
CA ARG A 133 -37.20 6.26 -35.02
C ARG A 133 -37.85 5.50 -36.18
N ARG A 134 -37.26 4.40 -36.65
CA ARG A 134 -37.84 3.55 -37.71
C ARG A 134 -38.99 2.66 -37.23
N ARG A 135 -39.25 2.57 -35.92
CA ARG A 135 -40.33 1.77 -35.34
C ARG A 135 -41.55 2.59 -34.91
N THR A 136 -41.54 3.90 -35.16
CA THR A 136 -42.64 4.82 -34.81
C THR A 136 -43.43 5.32 -36.03
N GLU A 137 -43.17 4.81 -37.23
CA GLU A 137 -44.14 4.87 -38.34
C GLU A 137 -44.70 3.47 -38.59
N ALA A 138 -45.72 3.10 -37.80
CA ALA A 138 -46.71 2.07 -38.10
C ALA A 138 -48.03 2.49 -37.47
#